data_AF-R9KVS4-F1
#
_entry.id   AF-R9KVS4-F1
#
_cell.length_a   1.000
_cell.length_b   1.000
_cell.length_c   1.000
_cell.angle_alpha   90.00
_cell.angle_beta   90.00
_cell.angle_gamma   90.00
#
_symmetry.space_group_name_H-M   'P 1'
#
loop_
_entity.id
_entity.type
_entity.pdbx_description
1 polymer ?
#
loop_
_entity_poly.entity_id
_entity_poly.type
_entity_poly.pdbx_seq_one_letter_code
_entity_poly.pdbx_strand_id
1 'polypeptide(L)'
;MPCPKGVNIPMCFAAYNTSFAHGWYQGMHQYITASGAMVGEARFASDCVKCGACLEKCPQHVQIPSELTSVKRRLQIPGLPALVRLGVKLMSR
;
A
#
# COMPACT_ATOMS: atom_id res chain seq x y z
N MET A 1 4.27 -10.14 -0.86
CA MET A 1 4.52 -11.42 -1.58
C MET A 1 5.10 -11.11 -2.92
N PRO A 2 6.38 -11.44 -3.15
CA PRO A 2 7.35 -10.43 -3.51
C PRO A 2 6.84 -9.69 -4.74
N CYS A 3 6.34 -8.48 -4.46
CA CYS A 3 6.05 -7.54 -5.52
C CYS A 3 7.42 -7.03 -5.95
N PRO A 4 7.78 -7.08 -7.24
CA PRO A 4 9.08 -6.58 -7.70
C PRO A 4 9.26 -5.07 -7.45
N LYS A 5 8.17 -4.36 -7.11
CA LYS A 5 8.17 -2.94 -6.72
C LYS A 5 8.16 -2.70 -5.21
N GLY A 6 8.24 -3.76 -4.39
CA GLY A 6 8.26 -3.65 -2.93
C GLY A 6 6.91 -3.34 -2.29
N VAL A 7 5.80 -3.36 -3.03
CA VAL A 7 4.47 -3.10 -2.46
C VAL A 7 4.11 -4.17 -1.43
N ASN A 8 3.79 -3.74 -0.21
CA ASN A 8 3.33 -4.61 0.86
C ASN A 8 1.85 -4.99 0.66
N ILE A 9 1.59 -5.89 -0.30
CA ILE A 9 0.24 -6.33 -0.71
C ILE A 9 -0.62 -6.78 0.48
N PRO A 10 -0.16 -7.70 1.37
CA PRO A 10 -0.99 -8.15 2.48
C PRO A 10 -1.40 -6.99 3.41
N MET A 11 -0.48 -6.10 3.73
CA MET A 11 -0.78 -4.96 4.60
C MET A 11 -1.63 -3.88 3.91
N CYS A 12 -1.52 -3.72 2.58
CA CYS A 12 -2.45 -2.89 1.82
C CYS A 12 -3.89 -3.38 1.97
N PHE A 13 -4.11 -4.70 1.89
CA PHE A 13 -5.44 -5.28 2.07
C PHE A 13 -5.90 -5.25 3.53
N ALA A 14 -5.00 -5.47 4.49
CA ALA A 14 -5.31 -5.33 5.91
C ALA A 14 -5.79 -3.89 6.22
N ALA A 15 -5.05 -2.88 5.75
CA ALA A 15 -5.42 -1.48 5.92
C ALA A 15 -6.75 -1.14 5.22
N TYR A 16 -6.98 -1.68 4.02
CA TYR A 16 -8.24 -1.52 3.29
C TYR A 16 -9.42 -2.11 4.08
N ASN A 17 -9.30 -3.34 4.57
CA ASN A 17 -10.32 -3.99 5.38
C ASN A 17 -10.58 -3.23 6.68
N THR A 18 -9.52 -2.80 7.38
CA THR A 18 -9.64 -1.96 8.59
C THR A 18 -10.37 -0.66 8.29
N SER A 19 -10.18 -0.05 7.11
CA SER A 19 -10.86 1.19 6.73
C SER A 19 -12.39 1.07 6.64
N PHE A 20 -12.91 -0.15 6.49
CA PHE A 20 -14.34 -0.46 6.52
C PHE A 20 -14.77 -1.03 7.87
N ALA A 21 -13.99 -1.93 8.47
CA ALA A 21 -14.36 -2.62 9.71
C ALA A 21 -14.21 -1.75 10.97
N HIS A 22 -13.16 -0.93 11.04
CA HIS A 22 -12.79 -0.14 12.23
C HIS A 22 -12.79 1.37 11.96
N GLY A 23 -13.21 1.78 10.76
CA GLY A 23 -13.27 3.17 10.33
C GLY A 23 -12.05 3.63 9.54
N TRP A 24 -12.27 4.67 8.74
CA TRP A 24 -11.30 5.11 7.74
C TRP A 24 -9.96 5.54 8.34
N TYR A 25 -9.99 6.26 9.46
CA TYR A 25 -8.77 6.78 10.10
C TYR A 25 -7.83 5.66 10.55
N GLN A 26 -8.36 4.60 11.14
CA GLN A 26 -7.58 3.42 11.54
C GLN A 26 -6.97 2.71 10.32
N GLY A 27 -7.75 2.57 9.25
CA GLY A 27 -7.24 2.02 7.98
C GLY A 27 -6.14 2.89 7.37
N MET A 28 -6.30 4.21 7.39
CA MET A 28 -5.31 5.16 6.88
C MET A 28 -4.02 5.11 7.67
N HIS A 29 -4.09 5.05 9.01
CA HIS A 29 -2.92 4.89 9.86
C HIS A 29 -2.16 3.60 9.53
N GLN A 30 -2.86 2.46 9.47
CA GLN A 30 -2.26 1.19 9.06
C GLN A 30 -1.65 1.27 7.65
N TYR A 31 -2.29 1.96 6.72
CA TYR A 31 -1.81 2.11 5.35
C TYR A 31 -0.48 2.88 5.27
N ILE A 32 -0.35 3.96 6.05
CA ILE A 32 0.91 4.71 6.16
C ILE A 32 2.01 3.86 6.78
N THR A 33 1.73 3.15 7.87
CA THR A 33 2.70 2.21 8.46
C THR A 33 3.12 1.14 7.45
N ALA A 34 2.15 0.54 6.76
CA ALA A 34 2.35 -0.50 5.74
C ALA A 34 3.20 -0.04 4.55
N SER A 35 3.18 1.26 4.26
CA SER A 35 3.97 1.83 3.19
C SER A 35 5.48 1.73 3.43
N GLY A 36 5.93 1.49 4.66
CA GLY A 36 7.35 1.50 4.99
C GLY A 36 7.92 2.91 5.23
N ALA A 37 7.05 3.91 5.45
CA ALA A 37 7.46 5.28 5.74
C ALA A 37 8.44 5.37 6.93
N MET A 38 8.31 4.51 7.94
CA MET A 38 9.17 4.53 9.13
C MET A 38 10.51 3.82 8.95
N VAL A 39 10.73 3.14 7.81
CA VAL A 39 11.93 2.32 7.54
C VAL A 39 12.72 2.79 6.33
N GLY A 40 12.50 4.03 5.87
CA GLY A 40 13.32 4.67 4.84
C GLY A 40 12.87 4.46 3.39
N GLU A 41 11.96 3.54 3.12
CA GLU A 41 11.46 3.27 1.76
C GLU A 41 9.93 3.18 1.68
N ALA A 42 9.29 4.30 1.35
CA ALA A 42 7.83 4.35 1.20
C ALA A 42 7.34 3.77 -0.15
N ARG A 43 6.68 2.62 -0.11
CA ARG A 43 6.00 1.93 -1.21
C ARG A 43 4.49 1.94 -1.03
N PHE A 44 3.75 2.37 -2.05
CA PHE A 44 2.29 2.53 -2.01
C PHE A 44 1.59 1.62 -3.01
N ALA A 45 0.28 1.42 -2.87
CA ALA A 45 -0.53 0.67 -3.83
C ALA A 45 -0.42 1.23 -5.27
N SER A 46 -0.23 2.55 -5.41
CA SER A 46 0.03 3.21 -6.71
C SER A 46 1.34 2.80 -7.38
N ASP A 47 2.26 2.15 -6.67
CA ASP A 47 3.52 1.64 -7.26
C ASP A 47 3.31 0.29 -7.96
N CYS A 48 2.10 -0.27 -7.89
CA CYS A 48 1.73 -1.44 -8.66
C CYS A 48 1.76 -1.12 -10.16
N VAL A 49 2.67 -1.77 -10.87
CA VAL A 49 2.79 -1.72 -12.34
C VAL A 49 1.97 -2.81 -13.05
N LYS A 50 1.06 -3.48 -12.33
CA LYS A 50 0.20 -4.56 -12.85
C LYS A 50 0.95 -5.71 -13.54
N CYS A 51 2.16 -6.03 -13.07
CA CYS A 51 3.03 -7.07 -13.65
C CYS A 51 2.52 -8.53 -13.49
N GLY A 52 1.46 -8.78 -12.73
CA GLY A 52 0.92 -10.14 -12.57
C GLY A 52 1.69 -11.09 -11.64
N ALA A 53 2.94 -10.80 -11.26
CA ALA A 53 3.82 -11.69 -10.47
C ALA A 53 3.26 -12.15 -9.10
N CYS A 54 2.21 -11.49 -8.60
CA CYS A 54 1.55 -11.83 -7.34
C CYS A 54 0.37 -12.80 -7.53
N LEU A 55 -0.18 -12.94 -8.74
CA LEU A 55 -1.38 -13.72 -9.02
C LEU A 55 -1.15 -15.21 -8.77
N GLU A 56 -0.07 -15.77 -9.33
CA GLU A 56 0.29 -17.19 -9.16
C GLU A 56 0.64 -17.55 -7.70
N LYS A 57 1.00 -16.56 -6.89
CA LYS A 57 1.40 -16.75 -5.49
C LYS A 57 0.24 -16.59 -4.52
N CYS A 58 -0.92 -16.15 -4.99
CA CYS A 58 -2.06 -15.88 -4.13
C CYS A 58 -2.90 -17.15 -3.96
N PRO A 59 -2.94 -17.77 -2.76
CA PRO A 59 -3.70 -19.01 -2.55
C PRO A 59 -5.22 -18.80 -2.72
N GLN A 60 -5.69 -17.56 -2.55
CA GLN A 60 -7.10 -17.17 -2.65
C GLN A 60 -7.48 -16.69 -4.07
N HIS A 61 -6.56 -16.73 -5.03
CA HIS A 61 -6.80 -16.33 -6.42
C HIS A 61 -7.39 -14.91 -6.57
N VAL A 62 -7.02 -14.00 -5.66
CA VAL A 62 -7.47 -12.61 -5.69
C VAL A 62 -6.86 -11.88 -6.90
N GLN A 63 -7.67 -11.05 -7.56
CA GLN A 63 -7.21 -10.15 -8.63
C GLN A 63 -6.43 -8.96 -8.06
N ILE A 64 -5.26 -9.23 -7.49
CA ILE A 64 -4.47 -8.29 -6.69
C ILE A 64 -4.24 -6.92 -7.37
N PRO A 65 -3.89 -6.82 -8.67
CA PRO A 65 -3.70 -5.51 -9.31
C PRO A 65 -4.97 -4.64 -9.34
N SER A 66 -6.13 -5.27 -9.53
CA SER A 66 -7.44 -4.61 -9.48
C SER A 66 -7.75 -4.16 -8.06
N GLU A 67 -7.55 -5.04 -7.07
CA GLU A 67 -7.78 -4.70 -5.66
C GLU A 67 -6.83 -3.62 -5.14
N LEU A 68 -5.56 -3.58 -5.57
CA LEU A 68 -4.66 -2.47 -5.25
C LEU A 68 -5.14 -1.13 -5.84
N THR A 69 -5.89 -1.16 -6.94
CA THR A 69 -6.56 0.04 -7.46
C THR A 69 -7.67 0.49 -6.51
N SER A 70 -8.42 -0.44 -5.90
CA SER A 70 -9.40 -0.17 -4.86
C SER A 70 -8.75 0.39 -3.59
N VAL A 71 -7.62 -0.18 -3.16
CA VAL A 71 -6.80 0.34 -2.04
C VAL A 71 -6.39 1.78 -2.30
N LYS A 72 -5.78 2.05 -3.48
CA LYS A 72 -5.39 3.40 -3.88
C LYS A 72 -6.57 4.37 -3.82
N ARG A 73 -7.72 3.99 -4.38
CA ARG A 73 -8.92 4.84 -4.40
C ARG A 73 -9.41 5.19 -2.98
N ARG A 74 -9.33 4.25 -2.05
CA ARG A 74 -9.85 4.41 -0.68
C ARG A 74 -8.89 5.14 0.27
N LEU A 75 -7.59 4.89 0.12
CA LEU A 75 -6.59 5.25 1.13
C LEU A 75 -5.46 6.16 0.60
N GLN A 76 -5.28 6.31 -0.71
CA GLN A 76 -4.31 7.25 -1.25
C GLN A 76 -4.97 8.56 -1.67
N ILE A 77 -5.09 9.47 -0.71
CA ILE A 77 -5.45 10.86 -1.02
C ILE A 77 -4.41 11.50 -1.97
N PRO A 78 -4.83 12.43 -2.85
CA PRO A 78 -3.91 13.10 -3.77
C PRO A 78 -2.70 13.71 -3.05
N GLY A 79 -1.51 13.55 -3.62
CA GLY A 79 -0.26 14.07 -3.07
C GLY A 79 0.35 13.24 -1.93
N LEU A 80 -0.39 12.31 -1.31
CA LEU A 80 0.10 11.53 -0.16
C LEU A 80 1.43 10.82 -0.43
N PRO A 81 1.63 10.05 -1.53
CA PRO A 81 2.89 9.37 -1.75
C PRO A 81 4.08 10.32 -1.88
N ALA A 82 3.88 11.48 -2.51
CA ALA A 82 4.93 12.48 -2.69
C ALA A 82 5.32 13.11 -1.35
N LEU A 83 4.32 13.51 -0.55
CA LEU A 83 4.53 14.09 0.78
C LEU A 83 5.27 13.11 1.71
N VAL A 84 4.81 11.86 1.76
CA VAL A 84 5.44 10.84 2.61
C VAL A 84 6.87 10.58 2.15
N ARG A 85 7.12 10.35 0.86
CA ARG A 85 8.48 10.12 0.35
C ARG A 85 9.43 11.28 0.62
N LEU A 86 8.94 12.52 0.51
CA LEU A 86 9.71 13.70 0.87
C LEU A 86 10.06 13.70 2.35
N GLY A 87 9.08 13.44 3.23
CA GLY A 87 9.30 13.33 4.67
C GLY A 87 10.33 12.25 5.03
N VAL A 88 10.20 11.06 4.45
CA VAL A 88 11.16 9.97 4.62
C VAL A 88 12.57 10.39 4.20
N LYS A 89 12.71 11.01 3.03
CA LYS A 89 14.00 11.48 2.51
C LYS A 89 14.64 12.56 3.40
N LEU A 90 13.84 13.38 4.08
CA LEU A 90 14.32 14.39 5.02
C LEU A 90 14.73 13.77 6.36
N MET A 91 14.04 12.73 6.83
CA MET A 91 14.35 12.03 8.09
C MET A 91 15.54 11.08 7.98
N SER A 92 15.82 10.54 6.80
CA SER A 92 16.98 9.67 6.54
C SER A 92 18.27 10.45 6.21
N ARG A 93 18.27 11.77 6.38
CA ARG A 93 19.45 12.65 6.31
C ARG A 93 19.87 13.03 7.71
#